data_AF-A0A1I4YFR3-F1
#
_entry.id   AF-A0A1I4YFR3-F1
#
_cell.length_a   1.000
_cell.length_b   1.000
_cell.length_c   1.000
_cell.angle_alpha   90.00
_cell.angle_beta   90.00
_cell.angle_gamma   90.00
#
_symmetry.space_group_name_H-M   'P 1'
#
loop_
_entity.id
_entity.type
_entity.pdbx_description
1 polymer ?
#
loop_
_entity_poly.entity_id
_entity_poly.type
_entity_poly.pdbx_seq_one_letter_code
_entity_poly.pdbx_strand_id
1 'polypeptide(L)' 'MANKQIDMRKIKQIFRLYSQGVSKRQISSSLGLSRNTITKYIAFFQRYQF' A
#
# COMPACT_ATOMS: atom_id res chain seq x y z
N MET A 1 -2.18 10.81 -9.97
CA MET A 1 -2.99 12.03 -10.12
C MET A 1 -3.29 12.60 -8.75
N ALA A 2 -3.11 13.91 -8.58
CA ALA A 2 -3.44 14.58 -7.32
C ALA A 2 -4.96 14.46 -7.07
N ASN A 3 -5.33 14.12 -5.83
CA ASN A 3 -6.71 14.03 -5.30
C ASN A 3 -7.60 12.85 -5.71
N LYS A 4 -7.12 11.86 -6.48
CA LYS A 4 -7.92 10.64 -6.70
C LYS A 4 -7.82 9.73 -5.48
N GLN A 5 -8.94 9.55 -4.78
CA GLN A 5 -9.02 8.59 -3.67
C GLN A 5 -8.71 7.18 -4.19
N ILE A 6 -7.87 6.47 -3.46
CA ILE A 6 -7.54 5.08 -3.78
C ILE A 6 -8.65 4.20 -3.24
N ASP A 7 -9.08 3.26 -4.07
CA ASP A 7 -10.08 2.27 -3.69
C ASP A 7 -9.62 1.47 -2.46
N MET A 8 -10.52 1.31 -1.49
CA MET A 8 -10.26 0.56 -0.26
C MET A 8 -9.78 -0.87 -0.54
N ARG A 9 -10.21 -1.50 -1.64
CA ARG A 9 -9.74 -2.83 -2.06
C ARG A 9 -8.24 -2.83 -2.35
N LYS A 10 -7.73 -1.80 -3.02
CA LYS A 10 -6.28 -1.67 -3.28
C LYS A 10 -5.51 -1.41 -1.98
N ILE A 11 -6.07 -0.63 -1.06
CA ILE A 11 -5.46 -0.39 0.25
C ILE A 11 -5.35 -1.70 1.04
N LYS A 12 -6.43 -2.49 1.12
CA LYS A 12 -6.42 -3.81 1.77
C LYS A 12 -5.42 -4.78 1.11
N GLN A 13 -5.28 -4.74 -0.21
CA GLN A 13 -4.26 -5.52 -0.92
C GLN A 13 -2.82 -5.11 -0.55
N ILE A 14 -2.55 -3.80 -0.42
CA ILE A 14 -1.24 -3.31 0.06
C ILE A 14 -0.94 -3.92 1.44
N PHE A 15 -1.89 -3.84 2.38
CA PHE A 15 -1.69 -4.36 3.74
C PHE A 15 -1.48 -5.87 3.75
N ARG A 16 -2.32 -6.63 3.03
CA ARG A 16 -2.19 -8.08 2.92
C ARG A 16 -0.81 -8.49 2.37
N LEU A 17 -0.38 -7.89 1.26
CA LEU A 17 0.92 -8.21 0.66
C LEU A 17 2.09 -7.81 1.56
N TYR A 18 1.99 -6.66 2.24
CA TYR A 18 3.00 -6.21 3.18
C TYR A 18 3.12 -7.15 4.38
N SER A 19 2.00 -7.58 4.97
CA SER A 19 1.98 -8.57 6.06
C SER A 19 2.52 -9.94 5.65
N GLN A 20 2.49 -10.26 4.35
CA GLN A 20 3.10 -11.48 3.79
C GLN A 20 4.61 -11.34 3.51
N GLY A 21 5.23 -10.20 3.85
CA GLY A 21 6.66 -9.96 3.63
C GLY A 21 7.02 -9.55 2.20
N VAL A 22 6.03 -9.24 1.34
CA VAL A 22 6.29 -8.81 -0.04
C VAL A 22 6.95 -7.43 -0.03
N SER A 23 8.02 -7.25 -0.81
CA SER A 23 8.75 -5.99 -0.86
C SER A 23 7.89 -4.86 -1.45
N LYS A 24 8.10 -3.62 -0.98
CA LYS A 24 7.40 -2.42 -1.48
C LYS A 24 7.52 -2.25 -3.01
N ARG A 25 8.65 -2.68 -3.59
CA ARG A 25 8.90 -2.67 -5.04
C ARG A 25 8.00 -3.66 -5.78
N GLN A 26 7.88 -4.88 -5.28
CA GLN A 26 7.00 -5.90 -5.88
C GLN A 26 5.52 -5.51 -5.75
N ILE A 27 5.10 -4.95 -4.61
CA ILE A 27 3.73 -4.44 -4.42
C ILE A 27 3.43 -3.32 -5.43
N SER A 28 4.38 -2.42 -5.66
CA SER A 28 4.26 -1.33 -6.64
C SER A 28 4.04 -1.85 -8.05
N SER A 29 4.85 -2.82 -8.46
CA SER A 29 4.73 -3.47 -9.77
C SER A 29 3.41 -4.23 -9.90
N SER A 30 2.97 -4.93 -8.85
CA SER A 30 1.78 -5.79 -8.89
C SER A 30 0.47 -4.99 -8.91
N LEU A 31 0.41 -3.86 -8.18
CA LEU A 31 -0.82 -3.07 -8.03
C LEU A 31 -0.90 -1.88 -9.01
N GLY A 32 0.17 -1.62 -9.76
CA GLY A 32 0.30 -0.45 -10.63
C GLY A 32 0.23 0.87 -9.85
N LEU A 33 0.69 0.87 -8.60
CA LEU A 33 0.68 2.03 -7.71
C LEU A 33 2.08 2.56 -7.51
N SER A 34 2.21 3.89 -7.36
CA SER A 34 3.50 4.50 -7.06
C SER A 34 4.04 3.99 -5.71
N ARG A 35 5.37 3.87 -5.59
CA ARG A 35 6.00 3.49 -4.33
C ARG A 35 5.69 4.48 -3.21
N ASN A 36 5.53 5.77 -3.51
CA ASN A 36 5.20 6.79 -2.52
C ASN A 36 3.83 6.54 -1.90
N THR A 37 2.85 6.17 -2.73
CA THR A 37 1.53 5.74 -2.28
C THR A 37 1.64 4.55 -1.32
N ILE A 38 2.37 3.51 -1.72
CA ILE A 38 2.54 2.30 -0.90
C ILE A 38 3.22 2.64 0.43
N THR A 39 4.29 3.43 0.41
CA THR A 39 4.99 3.87 1.63
C THR A 39 4.06 4.65 2.56
N LYS A 40 3.24 5.57 2.02
CA LYS A 40 2.24 6.31 2.81
C LYS A 40 1.26 5.38 3.52
N TYR A 41 0.69 4.41 2.79
CA TYR A 41 -0.30 3.50 3.37
C TYR A 41 0.32 2.48 4.33
N ILE A 42 1.53 1.97 4.05
CA ILE A 42 2.26 1.12 5.01
C ILE A 42 2.57 1.88 6.30
N ALA A 43 3.01 3.14 6.21
CA ALA A 43 3.26 3.96 7.39
C ALA A 43 1.98 4.15 8.23
N PHE A 44 0.82 4.36 7.59
CA PHE A 44 -0.45 4.35 8.30
C PHE A 44 -0.75 3.01 8.93
N PHE A 45 -0.59 1.91 8.20
CA PHE A 45 -0.82 0.57 8.73
C PHE A 45 0.02 0.30 10.00
N GLN A 46 1.31 0.62 9.97
CA GLN A 46 2.20 0.46 11.12
C GLN A 46 1.83 1.38 12.29
N ARG A 47 1.31 2.59 12.02
CA ARG A 47 0.89 3.54 13.06
C ARG A 47 -0.39 3.13 13.79
N TYR A 48 -1.27 2.37 13.14
CA TYR A 48 -2.59 2.01 13.68
C TYR A 48 -2.75 0.50 13.98
N GLN A 49 -1.69 -0.29 13.81
CA GLN A 49 -1.61 -1.66 14.34
C GLN A 49 -1.30 -1.58 15.84
N PHE A 50 -2.36 -1.57 16.66
CA PHE A 50 -2.27 -1.95 18.08
C PHE A 50 -2.08 -3.45 18.22
#